data_AF-A0A1U7WWJ4-F1
#
_entry.id   AF-A0A1U7WWJ4-F1
#
_cell.length_a   1.000
_cell.length_b   1.000
_cell.length_c   1.000
_cell.angle_alpha   90.00
_cell.angle_beta   90.00
_cell.angle_gamma   90.00
#
_symmetry.space_group_name_H-M   'P 1'
#
loop_
_entity.id
_entity.type
_entity.pdbx_description
1 polymer ?
#
loop_
_entity_poly.entity_id
_entity_poly.type
_entity_poly.pdbx_seq_one_letter_code
_entity_poly.pdbx_strand_id
1 'polypeptide(L)'
;MLSCEVTRKDVDKAVKELQNDKAPGIDGFLGEFFKEYWSTIGDEVGTAVLKFFSNRKMLKSVNCTTLTLIPKRVNRQTPREERLRQGDPVSPYLFVLVMEYLNRALKKLKDNPDFNHHPRCARNNITHICFADDLIRCSKADEVSIKLLLKSSNHFSEVSWLKANLEKSALYIAGVTREFKEMILEEMQFTLGELLFRYLGVPLSSKKLSVQQCMPLIEKITARINCWTTKLLSYSGRLQLLKSVIFEMQTYWAQVFLLPKKILKMIVAVCRTFLWTGKSDLSRRALVAWDTICMPLLVGG
;
A
#
# COMPACT_ATOMS: atom_id res chain seq x y z
N MET A 1 -19.97 5.15 -25.37
CA MET A 1 -20.70 4.00 -24.81
C MET A 1 -19.72 3.13 -24.05
N LEU A 2 -19.79 3.08 -22.72
CA LEU A 2 -18.99 2.18 -21.86
C LEU A 2 -19.98 1.40 -20.96
N SER A 3 -20.90 0.68 -21.60
CA SER A 3 -21.95 -0.12 -20.99
C SER A 3 -21.62 -1.61 -21.09
N CYS A 4 -20.39 -2.00 -20.76
CA CYS A 4 -20.00 -3.41 -20.85
C CYS A 4 -20.13 -4.05 -19.47
N GLU A 5 -21.11 -4.93 -19.32
CA GLU A 5 -21.10 -5.93 -18.25
C GLU A 5 -19.73 -6.62 -18.21
N VAL A 6 -19.17 -6.80 -17.02
CA VAL A 6 -17.90 -7.52 -16.87
C VAL A 6 -18.11 -8.94 -17.36
N THR A 7 -17.34 -9.37 -18.35
CA THR A 7 -17.47 -10.72 -18.94
C THR A 7 -16.40 -11.67 -18.43
N ARG A 8 -16.64 -12.97 -18.61
CA ARG A 8 -15.64 -14.02 -18.31
C ARG A 8 -14.30 -13.76 -19.01
N LYS A 9 -14.34 -13.25 -20.25
CA LYS A 9 -13.15 -12.89 -21.03
C LYS A 9 -12.34 -11.77 -20.38
N ASP A 10 -13.01 -10.81 -19.73
CA ASP A 10 -12.32 -9.73 -19.02
C ASP A 10 -11.56 -10.26 -17.80
N VAL A 11 -12.17 -11.21 -17.08
CA VAL A 11 -11.54 -11.88 -15.92
C VAL A 11 -10.33 -12.70 -16.38
N ASP A 12 -10.48 -13.53 -17.43
CA ASP A 12 -9.38 -14.35 -17.94
C ASP A 12 -8.22 -13.49 -18.45
N LYS A 13 -8.55 -12.38 -19.12
CA LYS A 13 -7.54 -11.40 -19.52
C LYS A 13 -6.84 -10.80 -18.30
N ALA A 14 -7.55 -10.54 -17.20
CA ALA A 14 -6.97 -9.96 -15.97
C ALA A 14 -5.94 -10.90 -15.37
N VAL A 15 -6.24 -12.19 -15.31
CA VAL A 15 -5.31 -13.22 -14.83
C VAL A 15 -4.06 -13.31 -15.69
N LYS A 16 -4.20 -13.22 -17.03
CA LYS A 16 -3.04 -13.27 -17.93
C LYS A 16 -2.09 -12.07 -17.76
N GLU A 17 -2.64 -10.89 -17.50
CA GLU A 17 -1.88 -9.63 -17.38
C GLU A 17 -1.26 -9.40 -15.99
N LEU A 18 -1.59 -10.23 -15.00
CA LEU A 18 -0.98 -10.18 -13.66
C LEU A 18 0.54 -10.45 -13.72
N GLN A 19 1.31 -9.82 -12.83
CA GLN A 19 2.74 -10.09 -12.69
C GLN A 19 2.97 -11.37 -11.90
N ASN A 20 3.89 -12.23 -12.35
CA ASN A 20 4.09 -13.57 -11.78
C ASN A 20 4.64 -13.53 -10.35
N ASP A 21 5.55 -12.59 -10.10
CA ASP A 21 6.33 -12.43 -8.86
C ASP A 21 5.65 -11.58 -7.79
N LYS A 22 4.38 -11.17 -8.01
CA LYS A 22 3.64 -10.32 -7.08
C LYS A 22 2.49 -11.07 -6.41
N ALA A 23 2.43 -10.89 -5.09
CA ALA A 23 1.31 -11.30 -4.27
C ALA A 23 0.50 -10.07 -3.81
N PRO A 24 -0.84 -10.17 -3.71
CA PRO A 24 -1.70 -9.08 -3.21
C PRO A 24 -1.49 -8.70 -1.72
N GLY A 25 -0.78 -9.54 -0.97
CA GLY A 25 -0.51 -9.37 0.46
C GLY A 25 0.45 -10.46 0.96
N ILE A 26 0.88 -10.36 2.21
CA ILE A 26 1.81 -11.32 2.84
C ILE A 26 1.25 -12.76 2.81
N ASP A 27 -0.08 -12.88 2.89
CA ASP A 27 -0.80 -14.15 2.88
C ASP A 27 -1.42 -14.48 1.50
N GLY A 28 -1.18 -13.65 0.48
CA GLY A 28 -1.78 -13.83 -0.85
C GLY A 28 -0.97 -14.79 -1.74
N PHE A 29 -1.66 -15.59 -2.55
CA PHE A 29 -0.99 -16.39 -3.59
C PHE A 29 -0.32 -15.50 -4.65
N LEU A 30 0.80 -15.97 -5.20
CA LEU A 30 1.52 -15.34 -6.30
C LEU A 30 0.67 -15.33 -7.59
N GLY A 31 0.88 -14.34 -8.45
CA GLY A 31 0.22 -14.30 -9.77
C GLY A 31 0.51 -15.54 -10.62
N GLU A 32 1.68 -16.15 -10.46
CA GLU A 32 2.04 -17.41 -11.14
C GLU A 32 1.11 -18.58 -10.80
N PHE A 33 0.75 -18.73 -9.51
CA PHE A 33 -0.19 -19.77 -9.06
C PHE A 33 -1.52 -19.67 -9.81
N PHE A 34 -2.07 -18.47 -9.93
CA PHE A 34 -3.36 -18.31 -10.60
C PHE A 34 -3.29 -18.56 -12.10
N LYS A 35 -2.13 -18.34 -12.74
CA LYS A 35 -1.93 -18.65 -14.15
C LYS A 35 -1.78 -20.15 -14.39
N GLU A 36 -1.01 -20.82 -13.54
CA GLU A 36 -0.72 -22.25 -13.64
C GLU A 36 -1.98 -23.09 -13.36
N TYR A 37 -2.71 -22.77 -12.29
CA TYR A 37 -3.89 -23.52 -11.86
C TYR A 37 -5.21 -22.96 -12.43
N TRP A 38 -5.17 -22.03 -13.39
CA TRP A 38 -6.38 -21.37 -13.93
C TRP A 38 -7.39 -22.35 -14.53
N SER A 39 -6.92 -23.46 -15.11
CA SER A 39 -7.79 -24.52 -15.64
C SER A 39 -8.65 -25.20 -14.58
N THR A 40 -8.21 -25.16 -13.32
CA THR A 40 -8.88 -25.84 -12.20
C THR A 40 -9.69 -24.86 -11.37
N ILE A 41 -9.12 -23.72 -10.97
CA ILE A 41 -9.78 -22.75 -10.08
C ILE A 41 -10.50 -21.64 -10.84
N GLY A 42 -10.26 -21.53 -12.15
CA GLY A 42 -10.69 -20.38 -12.94
C GLY A 42 -12.19 -20.21 -12.94
N ASP A 43 -12.97 -21.29 -13.07
CA ASP A 43 -14.44 -21.19 -13.18
C ASP A 43 -15.08 -20.72 -11.87
N GLU A 44 -14.55 -21.16 -10.73
CA GLU A 44 -15.00 -20.70 -9.42
C GLU A 44 -14.66 -19.23 -9.19
N VAL A 45 -13.40 -18.84 -9.46
CA VAL A 45 -12.94 -17.44 -9.33
C VAL A 45 -13.68 -16.53 -10.30
N GLY A 46 -13.86 -16.94 -11.55
CA GLY A 46 -14.62 -16.21 -12.56
C GLY A 46 -16.05 -16.00 -12.16
N THR A 47 -16.72 -17.07 -11.71
CA THR A 47 -18.09 -17.00 -11.21
C THR A 47 -18.18 -16.09 -9.98
N ALA A 48 -17.18 -16.10 -9.09
CA ALA A 48 -17.14 -15.22 -7.93
C ALA A 48 -17.09 -13.73 -8.33
N VAL A 49 -16.19 -13.39 -9.26
CA VAL A 49 -16.00 -12.01 -9.74
C VAL A 49 -17.24 -11.54 -10.51
N LEU A 50 -17.80 -12.40 -11.38
CA LEU A 50 -19.02 -12.08 -12.11
C LEU A 50 -20.21 -11.87 -11.16
N LYS A 51 -20.40 -12.77 -10.18
CA LYS A 51 -21.45 -12.62 -9.15
C LYS A 51 -21.26 -11.37 -8.28
N PHE A 52 -20.03 -10.94 -8.04
CA PHE A 52 -19.75 -9.69 -7.35
C PHE A 52 -20.28 -8.49 -8.14
N PHE A 53 -19.97 -8.42 -9.44
CA PHE A 53 -20.44 -7.34 -10.31
C PHE A 53 -21.96 -7.38 -10.58
N SER A 54 -22.59 -8.56 -10.60
CA SER A 54 -24.04 -8.69 -10.82
C SER A 54 -24.88 -8.51 -9.55
N ASN A 55 -24.51 -9.15 -8.45
CA ASN A 55 -25.38 -9.34 -7.28
C ASN A 55 -24.80 -8.79 -5.97
N ARG A 56 -23.61 -8.16 -6.00
CA ARG A 56 -22.90 -7.63 -4.82
C ARG A 56 -22.51 -8.68 -3.78
N LYS A 57 -22.62 -9.96 -4.11
CA LYS A 57 -22.35 -11.07 -3.18
C LYS A 57 -21.16 -11.88 -3.66
N MET A 58 -20.17 -12.01 -2.77
CA MET A 58 -19.12 -13.01 -2.93
C MET A 58 -19.68 -14.41 -2.65
N LEU A 59 -19.12 -15.44 -3.29
CA LEU A 59 -19.53 -16.83 -3.06
C LEU A 59 -19.39 -17.18 -1.57
N LYS A 60 -20.43 -17.77 -0.98
CA LYS A 60 -20.43 -18.20 0.43
C LYS A 60 -19.28 -19.15 0.78
N SER A 61 -18.78 -19.93 -0.19
CA SER A 61 -17.65 -20.85 -0.02
C SER A 61 -16.34 -20.14 0.31
N VAL A 62 -16.05 -18.98 -0.30
CA VAL A 62 -14.86 -18.15 0.03
C VAL A 62 -14.97 -17.59 1.46
N ASN A 63 -16.19 -17.45 1.98
CA ASN A 63 -16.46 -17.05 3.35
C ASN A 63 -16.51 -18.22 4.36
N CYS A 64 -16.20 -19.47 3.97
CA CYS A 64 -16.39 -20.66 4.81
C CYS A 64 -15.12 -21.26 5.44
N THR A 65 -13.90 -20.78 5.15
CA THR A 65 -12.70 -21.33 5.81
C THR A 65 -12.60 -20.83 7.25
N THR A 66 -13.02 -21.67 8.19
CA THR A 66 -13.06 -21.41 9.62
C THR A 66 -11.70 -21.73 10.24
N LEU A 67 -10.87 -20.69 10.45
CA LEU A 67 -9.83 -20.70 11.48
C LEU A 67 -10.26 -19.71 12.57
N THR A 68 -10.78 -20.25 13.67
CA THR A 68 -11.28 -19.49 14.80
C THR A 68 -10.10 -18.94 15.60
N LEU A 69 -9.79 -17.64 15.45
CA LEU A 69 -9.04 -16.88 16.45
C LEU A 69 -9.98 -15.89 17.15
N ILE A 70 -9.97 -15.96 18.49
CA ILE A 70 -10.84 -15.30 19.45
C ILE A 70 -10.96 -13.79 19.17
N PRO A 71 -12.18 -13.21 19.08
CA PRO A 71 -12.36 -11.83 18.65
C PRO A 71 -12.05 -10.86 19.80
N LYS A 72 -11.14 -9.90 19.57
CA LYS A 72 -11.07 -8.68 20.38
C LYS A 72 -11.82 -7.53 19.71
N ARG A 73 -13.03 -7.32 20.24
CA ARG A 73 -13.91 -6.14 20.20
C ARG A 73 -14.80 -5.91 18.98
N VAL A 74 -16.08 -5.81 19.34
CA VAL A 74 -17.26 -5.50 18.54
C VAL A 74 -17.39 -3.99 18.45
N ASN A 75 -17.28 -3.43 17.23
CA ASN A 75 -18.21 -2.43 16.74
C ASN A 75 -17.96 -2.12 15.26
N ARG A 76 -18.89 -2.51 14.38
CA ARG A 76 -19.29 -1.76 13.16
C ARG A 76 -20.40 -2.48 12.40
N GLN A 77 -21.46 -1.73 12.13
CA GLN A 77 -22.69 -2.11 11.44
C GLN A 77 -22.45 -2.22 9.92
N THR A 78 -21.97 -3.38 9.46
CA THR A 78 -22.16 -3.86 8.08
C THR A 78 -22.28 -5.39 8.15
N PRO A 79 -23.25 -6.04 7.48
CA PRO A 79 -23.34 -7.51 7.46
C PRO A 79 -22.01 -8.12 7.02
N ARG A 80 -21.50 -9.11 7.77
CA ARG A 80 -20.24 -9.81 7.46
C ARG A 80 -20.25 -10.55 6.12
N GLU A 81 -21.42 -10.74 5.51
CA GLU A 81 -21.61 -11.56 4.30
C GLU A 81 -21.13 -10.89 3.02
N GLU A 82 -20.91 -9.56 3.03
CA GLU A 82 -20.61 -8.75 1.84
C GLU A 82 -19.15 -8.29 1.76
N ARG A 83 -18.31 -8.70 2.72
CA ARG A 83 -16.89 -8.30 2.78
C ARG A 83 -16.00 -9.52 2.64
N LEU A 84 -14.93 -9.38 1.87
CA LEU A 84 -13.86 -10.37 1.79
C LEU A 84 -13.24 -10.58 3.19
N ARG A 85 -12.99 -11.84 3.56
CA ARG A 85 -12.39 -12.16 4.87
C ARG A 85 -10.93 -11.74 4.89
N GLN A 86 -10.52 -11.05 5.95
CA GLN A 86 -9.10 -10.80 6.22
C GLN A 86 -8.47 -12.08 6.77
N GLY A 87 -7.37 -12.53 6.14
CA GLY A 87 -6.64 -13.75 6.52
C GLY A 87 -6.96 -15.01 5.70
N ASP A 88 -7.90 -14.93 4.75
CA ASP A 88 -8.06 -15.97 3.72
C ASP A 88 -7.10 -15.68 2.56
N PRO A 89 -6.28 -16.65 2.10
CA PRO A 89 -5.29 -16.42 1.04
C PRO A 89 -5.89 -16.08 -0.34
N VAL A 90 -7.16 -16.42 -0.59
CA VAL A 90 -7.84 -16.12 -1.87
C VAL A 90 -8.43 -14.71 -1.88
N SER A 91 -8.87 -14.22 -0.73
CA SER A 91 -9.55 -12.94 -0.58
C SER A 91 -8.74 -11.72 -1.12
N PRO A 92 -7.43 -11.59 -0.84
CA PRO A 92 -6.59 -10.55 -1.43
C PRO A 92 -6.54 -10.59 -2.97
N TYR A 93 -6.57 -11.78 -3.56
CA TYR A 93 -6.53 -11.93 -5.01
C TYR A 93 -7.82 -11.50 -5.69
N LEU A 94 -8.97 -11.87 -5.10
CA LEU A 94 -10.28 -11.43 -5.59
C LEU A 94 -10.39 -9.91 -5.58
N PHE A 95 -9.85 -9.26 -4.55
CA PHE A 95 -9.77 -7.81 -4.50
C PHE A 95 -8.88 -7.23 -5.61
N VAL A 96 -7.71 -7.82 -5.87
CA VAL A 96 -6.83 -7.38 -6.96
C VAL A 96 -7.50 -7.53 -8.32
N LEU A 97 -8.27 -8.59 -8.57
CA LEU A 97 -9.02 -8.74 -9.83
C LEU A 97 -10.07 -7.64 -10.02
N VAL A 98 -10.79 -7.27 -8.96
CA VAL A 98 -11.75 -6.15 -9.00
C VAL A 98 -11.03 -4.83 -9.22
N MET A 99 -9.87 -4.61 -8.58
CA MET A 99 -9.07 -3.40 -8.78
C MET A 99 -8.39 -3.35 -10.17
N GLU A 100 -8.09 -4.49 -10.79
CA GLU A 100 -7.55 -4.54 -12.16
C GLU A 100 -8.58 -4.05 -13.18
N TYR A 101 -9.87 -4.25 -12.93
CA TYR A 101 -10.93 -3.63 -13.74
C TYR A 101 -10.84 -2.09 -13.69
N LEU A 102 -10.64 -1.49 -12.51
CA LEU A 102 -10.41 -0.05 -12.38
C LEU A 102 -9.13 0.38 -13.11
N ASN A 103 -8.02 -0.37 -12.95
CA ASN A 103 -6.75 -0.10 -13.62
C ASN A 103 -6.94 -0.02 -15.15
N ARG A 104 -7.71 -0.94 -15.72
CA ARG A 104 -8.05 -0.95 -17.15
C ARG A 104 -8.92 0.20 -17.57
N ALA A 105 -9.94 0.55 -16.78
CA ALA A 105 -10.78 1.70 -17.05
C ALA A 105 -9.95 2.99 -17.09
N LEU A 106 -9.00 3.15 -16.16
CA LEU A 106 -8.09 4.29 -16.10
C LEU A 106 -6.98 4.24 -17.16
N LYS A 107 -6.57 3.05 -17.63
CA LYS A 107 -5.65 2.92 -18.77
C LYS A 107 -6.31 3.35 -20.07
N LYS A 108 -7.61 3.06 -20.28
CA LYS A 108 -8.36 3.53 -21.46
C LYS A 108 -8.42 5.06 -21.57
N LEU A 109 -8.33 5.78 -20.45
CA LEU A 109 -8.25 7.24 -20.47
C LEU A 109 -6.98 7.77 -21.16
N LYS A 110 -5.91 6.97 -21.20
CA LYS A 110 -4.67 7.33 -21.92
C LYS A 110 -4.90 7.49 -23.42
N ASP A 111 -5.80 6.70 -23.99
CA ASP A 111 -6.06 6.69 -25.43
C ASP A 111 -7.04 7.81 -25.83
N ASN A 112 -7.58 8.55 -24.86
CA ASN A 112 -8.51 9.65 -25.11
C ASN A 112 -7.71 10.95 -25.38
N PRO A 113 -7.87 11.58 -26.57
CA PRO A 113 -7.12 12.80 -26.93
C PRO A 113 -7.39 13.98 -25.99
N ASP A 114 -8.54 14.00 -25.30
CA ASP A 114 -8.92 15.07 -24.38
C ASP A 114 -8.27 14.94 -22.99
N PHE A 115 -7.63 13.80 -22.69
CA PHE A 115 -7.00 13.57 -21.39
C PHE A 115 -5.54 14.03 -21.37
N ASN A 116 -5.24 14.98 -20.51
CA ASN A 116 -3.91 15.53 -20.32
C ASN A 116 -3.23 14.94 -19.07
N HIS A 117 -2.04 14.36 -19.27
CA HIS A 117 -1.22 13.87 -18.17
C HIS A 117 -0.56 14.99 -17.37
N HIS A 118 -0.31 14.75 -16.09
CA HIS A 118 0.51 15.64 -15.27
C HIS A 118 1.90 15.82 -15.93
N PRO A 119 2.50 17.04 -15.98
CA PRO A 119 3.73 17.31 -16.73
C PRO A 119 4.90 16.36 -16.41
N ARG A 120 5.06 15.94 -15.16
CA ARG A 120 6.09 14.98 -14.73
C ARG A 120 5.74 13.51 -15.02
N CYS A 121 4.45 13.21 -15.21
CA CYS A 121 3.93 11.87 -15.45
C CYS A 121 3.70 11.59 -16.94
N ALA A 122 3.70 12.63 -17.78
CA ALA A 122 3.49 12.54 -19.22
C ALA A 122 4.53 11.65 -19.91
N ARG A 123 5.81 11.73 -19.51
CA ARG A 123 6.88 10.89 -20.09
C ARG A 123 6.62 9.39 -19.93
N ASN A 124 6.02 9.00 -18.80
CA ASN A 124 5.75 7.60 -18.47
C ASN A 124 4.27 7.24 -18.66
N ASN A 125 3.44 8.17 -19.14
CA ASN A 125 2.00 8.04 -19.28
C ASN A 125 1.29 7.52 -18.02
N ILE A 126 1.76 7.93 -16.84
CA ILE A 126 1.21 7.47 -15.56
C ILE A 126 -0.09 8.23 -15.28
N THR A 127 -1.22 7.52 -15.25
CA THR A 127 -2.53 8.07 -14.86
C THR A 127 -2.86 7.81 -13.40
N HIS A 128 -2.36 6.71 -12.84
CA HIS A 128 -2.67 6.31 -11.47
C HIS A 128 -1.63 5.33 -10.90
N ILE A 129 -1.60 5.20 -9.58
CA ILE A 129 -0.82 4.24 -8.80
C ILE A 129 -1.79 3.57 -7.83
N CYS A 130 -1.94 2.26 -7.94
CA CYS A 130 -2.76 1.45 -7.03
C CYS A 130 -1.87 0.62 -6.11
N PHE A 131 -2.11 0.69 -4.81
CA PHE A 131 -1.63 -0.31 -3.86
C PHE A 131 -2.78 -0.71 -2.94
N ALA A 132 -3.29 -1.92 -3.10
CA ALA A 132 -4.52 -2.37 -2.44
C ALA A 132 -5.65 -1.31 -2.58
N ASP A 133 -6.14 -0.76 -1.47
CA ASP A 133 -7.17 0.28 -1.41
C ASP A 133 -6.64 1.71 -1.58
N ASP A 134 -5.32 1.92 -1.49
CA ASP A 134 -4.69 3.22 -1.64
C ASP A 134 -4.44 3.55 -3.13
N LEU A 135 -5.30 4.41 -3.68
CA LEU A 135 -5.25 4.89 -5.07
C LEU A 135 -4.76 6.34 -5.14
N ILE A 136 -3.64 6.57 -5.82
CA ILE A 136 -3.19 7.91 -6.23
C ILE A 136 -3.54 8.10 -7.71
N ARG A 137 -4.27 9.16 -8.05
CA ARG A 137 -4.58 9.54 -9.44
C ARG A 137 -3.81 10.79 -9.82
N CYS A 138 -3.26 10.81 -11.03
CA CYS A 138 -2.46 11.92 -11.55
C CYS A 138 -3.03 12.38 -12.90
N SER A 139 -3.44 13.64 -12.97
CA SER A 139 -3.78 14.34 -14.21
C SER A 139 -3.15 15.72 -14.23
N LYS A 140 -3.18 16.37 -15.39
CA LYS A 140 -3.03 17.82 -15.45
C LYS A 140 -4.20 18.47 -14.70
N ALA A 141 -3.94 19.67 -14.20
CA ALA A 141 -4.92 20.47 -13.49
C ALA A 141 -5.78 21.24 -14.50
N ASP A 142 -6.60 20.51 -15.24
CA ASP A 142 -7.55 21.01 -16.22
C ASP A 142 -8.92 20.38 -15.95
N GLU A 143 -9.97 21.17 -16.12
CA GLU A 143 -11.35 20.77 -15.83
C GLU A 143 -11.76 19.51 -16.60
N VAL A 144 -11.34 19.40 -17.86
CA VAL A 144 -11.65 18.25 -18.74
C VAL A 144 -11.03 16.96 -18.22
N SER A 145 -9.72 16.92 -17.97
CA SER A 145 -9.06 15.70 -17.47
C SER A 145 -9.53 15.29 -16.09
N ILE A 146 -9.82 16.27 -15.24
CA ILE A 146 -10.36 16.07 -13.91
C ILE A 146 -11.76 15.43 -13.98
N LYS A 147 -12.66 15.96 -14.81
CA LYS A 147 -13.99 15.39 -15.06
C LYS A 147 -13.91 13.98 -15.64
N LEU A 148 -12.97 13.70 -16.54
CA LEU A 148 -12.77 12.37 -17.11
C LEU A 148 -12.31 11.33 -16.05
N LEU A 149 -11.42 11.73 -15.13
CA LEU A 149 -11.03 10.88 -14.01
C LEU A 149 -12.20 10.60 -13.06
N LEU A 150 -12.97 11.63 -12.70
CA LEU A 150 -14.15 11.48 -11.88
C LEU A 150 -15.19 10.58 -12.53
N LYS A 151 -15.48 10.79 -13.82
CA LYS A 151 -16.42 9.98 -14.58
C LYS A 151 -16.03 8.50 -14.57
N SER A 152 -14.74 8.21 -14.75
CA SER A 152 -14.24 6.82 -14.71
C SER A 152 -14.33 6.20 -13.32
N SER A 153 -14.09 6.98 -12.27
CA SER A 153 -14.25 6.52 -10.88
C SER A 153 -15.72 6.36 -10.48
N ASN A 154 -16.62 7.24 -10.90
CA ASN A 154 -18.05 7.11 -10.66
C ASN A 154 -18.61 5.89 -11.39
N HIS A 155 -18.23 5.70 -12.64
CA HIS A 155 -18.57 4.49 -13.39
C HIS A 155 -18.07 3.22 -12.68
N PHE A 156 -16.83 3.23 -12.18
CA PHE A 156 -16.33 2.11 -11.38
C PHE A 156 -17.15 1.92 -10.10
N SER A 157 -17.51 2.99 -9.40
CA SER A 157 -18.35 2.93 -8.19
C SER A 157 -19.77 2.43 -8.49
N GLU A 158 -20.32 2.70 -9.68
CA GLU A 158 -21.62 2.19 -10.11
C GLU A 158 -21.57 0.69 -10.41
N VAL A 159 -20.50 0.23 -11.08
CA VAL A 159 -20.34 -1.16 -11.51
C VAL A 159 -19.89 -2.07 -10.34
N SER A 160 -18.89 -1.64 -9.57
CA SER A 160 -18.33 -2.41 -8.46
C SER A 160 -19.04 -2.19 -7.12
N TRP A 161 -19.88 -1.16 -7.02
CA TRP A 161 -20.50 -0.69 -5.77
C TRP A 161 -19.50 -0.28 -4.67
N LEU A 162 -18.21 -0.16 -5.00
CA LEU A 162 -17.17 0.31 -4.11
C LEU A 162 -17.15 1.84 -4.11
N LYS A 163 -17.54 2.43 -2.98
CA LYS A 163 -17.47 3.88 -2.78
C LYS A 163 -16.11 4.30 -2.23
N ALA A 164 -15.53 5.35 -2.81
CA ALA A 164 -14.37 6.00 -2.25
C ALA A 164 -14.72 6.59 -0.87
N ASN A 165 -13.78 6.49 0.08
CA ASN A 165 -13.93 7.13 1.37
C ASN A 165 -13.56 8.60 1.25
N LEU A 166 -14.56 9.49 1.26
CA LEU A 166 -14.38 10.93 1.11
C LEU A 166 -13.56 11.56 2.26
N GLU A 167 -13.65 11.02 3.48
CA GLU A 167 -12.87 11.52 4.64
C GLU A 167 -11.38 11.23 4.51
N LYS A 168 -11.03 10.10 3.88
CA LYS A 168 -9.64 9.71 3.62
C LYS A 168 -9.11 10.24 2.28
N SER A 169 -10.01 10.64 1.39
CA SER A 169 -9.64 11.13 0.06
C SER A 169 -9.28 12.60 0.15
N ALA A 170 -8.05 12.91 -0.25
CA ALA A 170 -7.54 14.28 -0.27
C ALA A 170 -7.14 14.66 -1.69
N LEU A 171 -7.39 15.92 -2.03
CA LEU A 171 -7.01 16.50 -3.31
C LEU A 171 -5.72 17.31 -3.15
N TYR A 172 -4.70 16.96 -3.94
CA TYR A 172 -3.41 17.64 -3.93
C TYR A 172 -3.23 18.41 -5.23
N ILE A 173 -3.17 19.74 -5.14
CA ILE A 173 -3.01 20.61 -6.30
C ILE A 173 -1.73 21.44 -6.13
N ALA A 174 -0.93 21.53 -7.19
CA ALA A 174 0.30 22.31 -7.23
C ALA A 174 0.39 23.11 -8.54
N GLY A 175 0.86 24.35 -8.46
CA GLY A 175 1.16 25.17 -9.64
C GLY A 175 -0.07 25.72 -10.38
N VAL A 176 -1.20 25.93 -9.69
CA VAL A 176 -2.41 26.56 -10.25
C VAL A 176 -2.75 27.86 -9.53
N THR A 177 -3.56 28.70 -10.17
CA THR A 177 -4.11 29.92 -9.58
C THR A 177 -5.12 29.61 -8.46
N ARG A 178 -5.32 30.56 -7.55
CA ARG A 178 -6.17 30.35 -6.36
C ARG A 178 -7.64 30.19 -6.74
N GLU A 179 -8.08 30.93 -7.75
CA GLU A 179 -9.46 30.93 -8.26
C GLU A 179 -9.81 29.55 -8.83
N PHE A 180 -8.90 28.96 -9.59
CA PHE A 180 -9.06 27.62 -10.16
C PHE A 180 -9.09 26.53 -9.08
N LYS A 181 -8.32 26.72 -8.00
CA LYS A 181 -8.29 25.81 -6.86
C LYS A 181 -9.62 25.81 -6.10
N GLU A 182 -10.21 26.98 -5.87
CA GLU A 182 -11.50 27.12 -5.19
C GLU A 182 -12.63 26.49 -6.02
N MET A 183 -12.65 26.74 -7.33
CA MET A 183 -13.62 26.14 -8.26
C MET A 183 -13.57 24.59 -8.25
N ILE A 184 -12.38 23.99 -8.29
CA ILE A 184 -12.26 22.52 -8.24
C ILE A 184 -12.71 21.97 -6.88
N LEU A 185 -12.42 22.67 -5.78
CA LEU A 185 -12.81 22.21 -4.45
C LEU A 185 -14.34 22.18 -4.29
N GLU A 186 -15.05 23.16 -4.83
CA GLU A 186 -16.51 23.17 -4.87
C GLU A 186 -17.07 22.01 -5.69
N GLU A 187 -16.46 21.71 -6.86
CA GLU A 187 -16.92 20.64 -7.74
C GLU A 187 -16.63 19.24 -7.17
N MET A 188 -15.49 19.06 -6.49
CA MET A 188 -15.00 17.76 -6.06
C MET A 188 -15.48 17.29 -4.69
N GLN A 189 -15.87 18.21 -3.81
CA GLN A 189 -16.20 17.94 -2.40
C GLN A 189 -15.12 17.17 -1.62
N PHE A 190 -13.87 17.18 -2.10
CA PHE A 190 -12.74 16.57 -1.40
C PHE A 190 -12.11 17.55 -0.40
N THR A 191 -11.49 16.99 0.64
CA THR A 191 -10.62 17.78 1.51
C THR A 191 -9.36 18.19 0.76
N LEU A 192 -8.96 19.46 0.88
CA LEU A 192 -7.69 19.92 0.33
C LEU A 192 -6.56 19.30 1.17
N GLY A 193 -5.72 18.49 0.53
CA GLY A 193 -4.54 17.91 1.16
C GLY A 193 -3.32 18.81 1.00
N GLU A 194 -2.50 18.93 2.04
CA GLU A 194 -1.18 19.53 1.94
C GLU A 194 -0.13 18.49 1.49
N LEU A 195 0.75 18.90 0.59
CA LEU A 195 1.94 18.11 0.23
C LEU A 195 2.74 17.83 1.52
N LEU A 196 3.28 16.61 1.67
CA LEU A 196 3.71 15.96 2.93
C LEU A 196 2.71 14.98 3.56
N PHE A 197 1.92 14.30 2.75
CA PHE A 197 1.07 13.21 3.22
C PHE A 197 1.82 11.88 3.34
N ARG A 198 1.30 10.96 4.14
CA ARG A 198 1.85 9.60 4.29
C ARG A 198 1.23 8.68 3.27
N TYR A 199 2.07 7.99 2.50
CA TYR A 199 1.67 6.93 1.59
C TYR A 199 2.44 5.66 1.97
N LEU A 200 1.73 4.54 2.17
CA LEU A 200 2.33 3.26 2.59
C LEU A 200 3.25 3.37 3.82
N GLY A 201 2.85 4.23 4.77
CA GLY A 201 3.58 4.45 6.02
C GLY A 201 4.82 5.36 5.91
N VAL A 202 5.04 5.96 4.75
CA VAL A 202 6.21 6.77 4.40
C VAL A 202 5.76 8.18 3.96
N PRO A 203 6.38 9.27 4.45
CA PRO A 203 5.99 10.63 4.07
C PRO A 203 6.47 10.94 2.63
N LEU A 204 5.55 11.27 1.74
CA LEU A 204 5.88 11.73 0.40
C LEU A 204 6.22 13.22 0.43
N SER A 205 7.49 13.54 0.25
CA SER A 205 7.97 14.91 0.14
C SER A 205 8.48 15.23 -1.27
N SER A 206 8.22 16.45 -1.72
CA SER A 206 8.80 17.00 -2.96
C SER A 206 10.26 17.44 -2.81
N LYS A 207 10.80 17.45 -1.58
CA LYS A 207 12.17 17.85 -1.23
C LYS A 207 12.94 16.70 -0.59
N LYS A 208 14.28 16.82 -0.50
CA LYS A 208 15.11 15.91 0.31
C LYS A 208 14.54 15.82 1.72
N LEU A 209 14.43 14.59 2.26
CA LEU A 209 13.86 14.37 3.57
C LEU A 209 14.60 15.17 4.65
N SER A 210 13.82 15.98 5.38
CA SER A 210 14.33 16.65 6.56
C SER A 210 14.48 15.65 7.70
N VAL A 211 15.38 15.93 8.64
CA VAL A 211 15.60 15.10 9.84
C VAL A 211 14.28 14.90 10.61
N GLN A 212 13.41 15.92 10.65
CA GLN A 212 12.11 15.85 11.31
C GLN A 212 11.15 14.85 10.66
N GLN A 213 11.16 14.74 9.33
CA GLN A 213 10.30 13.79 8.60
C GLN A 213 10.73 12.33 8.79
N CYS A 214 12.00 12.10 9.13
CA CYS A 214 12.52 10.77 9.50
C CYS A 214 12.31 10.42 10.99
N MET A 215 11.88 11.35 11.85
CA MET A 215 11.65 11.07 13.27
C MET A 215 10.63 9.95 13.53
N PRO A 216 9.51 9.84 12.77
CA PRO A 216 8.57 8.73 12.94
C PRO A 216 9.20 7.35 12.72
N LEU A 217 10.25 7.24 11.89
CA LEU A 217 10.99 5.98 11.73
C LEU A 217 11.76 5.65 13.00
N ILE A 218 12.46 6.62 13.57
CA ILE A 218 13.21 6.46 14.82
C ILE A 218 12.25 6.11 15.96
N GLU A 219 11.13 6.81 16.09
CA GLU A 219 10.11 6.53 17.10
C GLU A 219 9.55 5.12 16.98
N LYS A 220 9.27 4.64 15.75
CA LYS A 220 8.84 3.25 15.51
C LYS A 220 9.91 2.25 15.93
N ILE A 221 11.18 2.50 15.59
CA ILE A 221 12.31 1.63 15.97
C ILE A 221 12.46 1.59 17.48
N THR A 222 12.47 2.74 18.14
CA THR A 222 12.56 2.86 19.61
C THR A 222 11.37 2.19 20.29
N ALA A 223 10.15 2.38 19.79
CA ALA A 223 8.97 1.71 20.35
C ALA A 223 9.06 0.18 20.25
N ARG A 224 9.55 -0.36 19.13
CA ARG A 224 9.78 -1.81 18.96
C ARG A 224 10.84 -2.33 19.93
N ILE A 225 11.94 -1.61 20.07
CA ILE A 225 13.02 -1.91 21.02
C ILE A 225 12.53 -1.89 22.46
N ASN A 226 11.68 -0.92 22.83
CA ASN A 226 11.08 -0.85 24.16
C ASN A 226 10.19 -2.08 24.43
N CYS A 227 9.42 -2.53 23.43
CA CYS A 227 8.62 -3.76 23.54
C CYS A 227 9.47 -5.03 23.68
N TRP A 228 10.71 -5.04 23.21
CA TRP A 228 11.63 -6.17 23.37
C TRP A 228 12.42 -6.12 24.67
N THR A 229 12.71 -4.91 25.16
CA THR A 229 13.40 -4.66 26.44
C THR A 229 12.68 -5.30 27.62
N THR A 230 11.35 -5.42 27.57
CA THR A 230 10.54 -6.08 28.61
C THR A 230 10.61 -7.61 28.58
N LYS A 231 11.17 -8.19 27.51
CA LYS A 231 11.43 -9.63 27.38
C LYS A 231 12.90 -9.85 27.76
N LEU A 232 13.17 -10.73 28.74
CA LEU A 232 14.54 -11.12 29.11
C LEU A 232 15.20 -11.83 27.92
N LEU A 233 15.87 -11.08 27.05
CA LEU A 233 16.47 -11.57 25.81
C LEU A 233 17.98 -11.77 25.95
N SER A 234 18.45 -12.92 25.48
CA SER A 234 19.88 -13.18 25.31
C SER A 234 20.51 -12.19 24.32
N TYR A 235 21.83 -12.06 24.37
CA TYR A 235 22.57 -11.22 23.40
C TYR A 235 22.31 -11.66 21.95
N SER A 236 22.34 -12.97 21.68
CA SER A 236 22.04 -13.53 20.36
C SER A 236 20.61 -13.25 19.91
N GLY A 237 19.64 -13.33 20.81
CA GLY A 237 18.24 -12.99 20.51
C GLY A 237 18.07 -11.51 20.15
N ARG A 238 18.77 -10.61 20.85
CA ARG A 238 18.79 -9.17 20.52
C ARG A 238 19.40 -8.92 19.14
N LEU A 239 20.51 -9.57 18.81
CA LEU A 239 21.15 -9.44 17.51
C LEU A 239 20.24 -9.94 16.38
N GLN A 240 19.58 -11.08 16.58
CA GLN A 240 18.65 -11.64 15.59
C GLN A 240 17.48 -10.68 15.32
N LEU A 241 16.88 -10.10 16.37
CA LEU A 241 15.78 -9.13 16.23
C LEU A 241 16.20 -7.85 15.52
N LEU A 242 17.43 -7.37 15.77
CA LEU A 242 17.98 -6.22 15.05
C LEU A 242 18.17 -6.53 13.56
N LYS A 243 18.78 -7.69 13.25
CA LYS A 243 19.04 -8.13 11.87
C LYS A 243 17.77 -8.43 11.09
N SER A 244 16.76 -9.05 11.72
CA SER A 244 15.52 -9.39 11.02
C SER A 244 14.57 -8.20 10.95
N VAL A 245 14.25 -7.54 12.06
CA VAL A 245 13.15 -6.56 12.08
C VAL A 245 13.65 -5.14 11.82
N ILE A 246 14.67 -4.67 12.54
CA ILE A 246 15.08 -3.25 12.42
C ILE A 246 15.76 -2.99 11.07
N PHE A 247 16.58 -3.92 10.61
CA PHE A 247 17.24 -3.80 9.31
C PHE A 247 16.22 -3.81 8.16
N GLU A 248 15.18 -4.65 8.20
CA GLU A 248 14.08 -4.63 7.22
C GLU A 248 13.33 -3.28 7.24
N MET A 249 13.00 -2.75 8.43
CA MET A 249 12.35 -1.45 8.56
C MET A 249 13.19 -0.31 7.95
N GLN A 250 14.50 -0.33 8.17
CA GLN A 250 15.42 0.66 7.61
C GLN A 250 15.58 0.49 6.09
N THR A 251 15.66 -0.75 5.62
CA THR A 251 15.81 -1.10 4.20
C THR A 251 14.59 -0.64 3.40
N TYR A 252 13.38 -0.83 3.93
CA TYR A 252 12.15 -0.35 3.30
C TYR A 252 12.16 1.17 3.10
N TRP A 253 12.63 1.95 4.08
CA TRP A 253 12.76 3.41 3.92
C TRP A 253 13.89 3.80 2.98
N ALA A 254 15.00 3.05 2.97
CA ALA A 254 16.15 3.29 2.10
C ALA A 254 15.86 3.01 0.62
N GLN A 255 14.92 2.09 0.33
CA GLN A 255 14.45 1.82 -1.04
C GLN A 255 13.72 3.02 -1.65
N VAL A 256 13.00 3.79 -0.82
CA VAL A 256 12.20 4.94 -1.29
C VAL A 256 13.02 6.23 -1.24
N PHE A 257 13.92 6.38 -0.26
CA PHE A 257 14.62 7.63 -0.02
C PHE A 257 16.09 7.46 0.38
N LEU A 258 16.89 8.45 -0.01
CA LEU A 258 18.24 8.61 0.51
C LEU A 258 18.18 9.12 1.96
N LEU A 259 18.45 8.23 2.92
CA LEU A 259 18.44 8.55 4.35
C LEU A 259 19.60 9.49 4.73
N PRO A 260 19.33 10.61 5.44
CA PRO A 260 20.40 11.50 5.91
C PRO A 260 21.37 10.78 6.85
N LYS A 261 22.68 11.07 6.73
CA LYS A 261 23.72 10.49 7.60
C LYS A 261 23.42 10.68 9.09
N LYS A 262 22.78 11.79 9.49
CA LYS A 262 22.38 12.06 10.88
C LYS A 262 21.36 11.04 11.39
N ILE A 263 20.38 10.67 10.57
CA ILE A 263 19.35 9.68 10.92
C ILE A 263 19.97 8.29 11.05
N LEU A 264 20.86 7.91 10.11
CA LEU A 264 21.59 6.65 10.18
C LEU A 264 22.40 6.54 11.48
N LYS A 265 23.11 7.60 11.86
CA LYS A 265 23.86 7.66 13.13
C LYS A 265 22.95 7.52 14.35
N MET A 266 21.76 8.12 14.34
CA MET A 266 20.78 7.98 15.43
C MET A 266 20.23 6.55 15.53
N ILE A 267 19.87 5.92 14.40
CA ILE A 267 19.41 4.53 14.36
C ILE A 267 20.50 3.60 14.89
N VAL A 268 21.74 3.77 14.44
CA VAL A 268 22.90 3.02 14.91
C VAL A 268 23.10 3.19 16.42
N ALA A 269 22.99 4.42 16.95
CA ALA A 269 23.13 4.67 18.38
C ALA A 269 22.05 3.93 19.21
N VAL A 270 20.81 3.93 18.75
CA VAL A 270 19.70 3.20 19.39
C VAL A 270 19.91 1.69 19.32
N CYS A 271 20.30 1.16 18.15
CA CYS A 271 20.59 -0.28 17.98
C CYS A 271 21.77 -0.74 18.85
N ARG A 272 22.83 0.07 18.93
CA ARG A 272 24.00 -0.19 19.77
C ARG A 272 23.61 -0.27 21.24
N THR A 273 22.83 0.69 21.70
CA THR A 273 22.38 0.73 23.08
C THR A 273 21.55 -0.52 23.41
N PHE A 274 20.57 -0.86 22.57
CA PHE A 274 19.75 -2.06 22.76
C PHE A 274 20.57 -3.36 22.74
N LEU A 275 21.50 -3.52 21.81
CA LEU A 275 22.32 -4.72 21.70
C LEU A 275 23.11 -4.99 22.98
N TRP A 276 23.69 -3.94 23.57
CA TRP A 276 24.58 -4.09 24.74
C TRP A 276 23.84 -4.07 26.07
N THR A 277 22.95 -3.11 26.31
CA THR A 277 22.31 -2.95 27.62
C THR A 277 20.96 -3.61 27.72
N GLY A 278 20.35 -3.97 26.59
CA GLY A 278 18.99 -4.49 26.54
C GLY A 278 17.95 -3.46 26.97
N LYS A 279 18.32 -2.18 27.14
CA LYS A 279 17.44 -1.07 27.51
C LYS A 279 17.49 0.04 26.45
N SER A 280 16.52 0.93 26.49
CA SER A 280 16.39 2.08 25.57
C SER A 280 17.22 3.29 25.94
N ASP A 281 17.65 3.39 27.20
CA ASP A 281 18.39 4.55 27.69
C ASP A 281 19.85 4.52 27.24
N LEU A 282 20.30 5.66 26.70
CA LEU A 282 21.68 5.90 26.27
C LEU A 282 22.66 5.46 27.37
N SER A 283 23.34 4.35 27.13
CA SER A 283 24.32 3.79 28.06
C SER A 283 25.68 3.68 27.38
N ARG A 284 26.73 4.06 28.11
CA ARG A 284 28.13 3.99 27.65
C ARG A 284 28.72 2.58 27.65
N ARG A 285 27.94 1.53 27.94
CA ARG A 285 28.43 0.15 28.09
C ARG A 285 28.51 -0.61 26.76
N ALA A 286 29.20 -0.07 25.77
CA ALA A 286 29.52 -0.83 24.57
C ALA A 286 30.93 -1.42 24.70
N LEU A 287 31.01 -2.74 24.79
CA LEU A 287 32.28 -3.47 25.00
C LEU A 287 33.16 -3.51 23.74
N VAL A 288 32.55 -3.31 22.56
CA VAL A 288 33.24 -3.35 21.26
C VAL A 288 32.81 -2.15 20.41
N ALA A 289 33.74 -1.65 19.59
CA ALA A 289 33.47 -0.58 18.63
C ALA A 289 32.42 -1.04 17.60
N TRP A 290 31.48 -0.16 17.27
CA TRP A 290 30.37 -0.52 16.36
C TRP A 290 30.86 -0.89 14.96
N ASP A 291 31.90 -0.21 14.48
CA ASP A 291 32.50 -0.48 13.17
C ASP A 291 33.11 -1.89 13.09
N THR A 292 33.59 -2.44 14.22
CA THR A 292 34.11 -3.81 14.31
C THR A 292 32.99 -4.86 14.22
N ILE A 293 31.81 -4.56 14.78
CA ILE A 293 30.63 -5.45 14.75
C ILE A 293 29.96 -5.42 13.36
N CYS A 294 30.02 -4.29 12.67
CA CYS A 294 29.46 -4.17 11.32
C CYS A 294 30.37 -4.73 10.22
N MET A 295 31.48 -5.37 10.56
CA MET A 295 32.34 -6.02 9.58
C MET A 295 31.68 -7.30 9.01
N PRO A 296 32.12 -7.80 7.85
CA PRO A 296 31.64 -9.07 7.30
C PRO A 296 31.82 -10.23 8.30
N LEU A 297 30.90 -11.21 8.29
CA LEU A 297 30.96 -12.41 9.15
C LEU A 297 32.31 -13.14 9.06
N LEU A 298 32.95 -13.10 7.88
CA LEU A 298 34.25 -13.71 7.63
C LEU A 298 35.41 -13.11 8.44
N VAL A 299 35.24 -11.88 8.96
CA VAL A 299 36.26 -11.18 9.77
C VAL A 299 35.81 -10.95 11.21
N GLY A 300 34.76 -11.64 11.66
CA GLY A 300 34.32 -11.65 13.07
C GLY A 300 33.27 -10.59 13.44
N GLY A 301 32.52 -10.05 12.47
CA GLY A 301 31.36 -9.17 12.70
C GLY A 301 30.03 -9.90 12.84
#